data_AF-A0A522JGA0-F1
#
_entry.id   AF-A0A522JGA0-F1
#
_cell.length_a   1.000
_cell.length_b   1.000
_cell.length_c   1.000
_cell.angle_alpha   90.00
_cell.angle_beta   90.00
_cell.angle_gamma   90.00
#
_symmetry.space_group_name_H-M   'P 1'
#
loop_
_entity.id
_entity.type
_entity.pdbx_description
1 polymer ?
#
loop_
_entity_poly.entity_id
_entity_poly.type
_entity_poly.pdbx_seq_one_letter_code
_entity_poly.pdbx_strand_id
1 'polypeptide(L)' 'MNGFDQLFAGMTPAERDAPATRGDITQLAANLVRLNHQLKDRMTAFEQRMEVFEQQLAKEVRP' A
#
# COMPACT_ATOMS: atom_id res chain seq x y z
N MET A 1 -5.80 19.15 -2.22
CA MET A 1 -4.71 19.07 -1.23
C MET A 1 -4.31 17.61 -1.14
N ASN A 2 -3.08 17.26 -1.51
CA ASN A 2 -2.63 15.87 -1.50
C ASN A 2 -2.28 15.44 -0.05
N GLY A 3 -2.08 14.14 0.21
CA GLY A 3 -1.79 13.65 1.57
C GLY A 3 -0.47 14.15 2.16
N PHE A 4 0.51 14.52 1.31
CA PHE A 4 1.77 15.11 1.75
C PHE A 4 1.58 16.57 2.20
N ASP A 5 0.75 17.34 1.49
CA ASP A 5 0.43 18.72 1.86
C ASP A 5 -0.21 18.81 3.26
N GLN A 6 -1.04 17.82 3.62
CA GLN A 6 -1.64 17.73 4.96
C GLN A 6 -0.62 17.35 6.05
N LEU A 7 0.30 16.43 5.74
CA LEU A 7 1.41 16.07 6.64
C LEU A 7 2.30 17.27 6.93
N PHE A 8 2.59 18.08 5.92
CA PHE A 8 3.44 19.26 6.06
C PHE A 8 2.71 20.47 6.67
N ALA A 9 1.38 20.55 6.56
CA ALA A 9 0.60 21.70 7.02
C ALA A 9 0.77 22.03 8.52
N GLY A 10 1.13 21.05 9.35
CA GLY A 10 1.39 21.22 10.78
C GLY A 10 2.85 21.38 11.17
N MET A 11 3.80 21.24 10.24
CA MET A 11 5.23 21.29 10.52
C MET A 11 5.80 22.70 10.28
N THR A 12 6.59 23.17 11.23
CA THR A 12 7.45 24.34 11.05
C THR A 12 8.53 24.06 9.98
N PRO A 13 9.10 25.09 9.33
CA PRO A 13 10.19 24.90 8.37
C PRO A 13 11.38 24.11 8.96
N ALA A 14 11.76 24.37 10.22
CA ALA A 14 12.85 23.67 10.90
C ALA A 14 12.59 22.17 11.10
N GLU A 15 11.32 21.78 11.32
CA GLU A 15 10.94 20.36 11.44
C GLU A 15 10.93 19.64 10.10
N ARG A 16 10.64 20.36 9.00
CA ARG A 16 10.70 19.80 7.64
C ARG A 16 12.13 19.58 7.16
N ASP A 17 13.03 20.48 7.54
CA ASP A 17 14.45 20.45 7.15
C ASP A 17 15.31 19.63 8.13
N ALA A 18 14.71 19.11 9.21
CA ALA A 18 15.42 18.27 10.18
C ALA A 18 15.87 16.97 9.51
N PRO A 19 17.15 16.57 9.69
CA PRO A 19 17.63 15.32 9.13
C PRO A 19 16.90 14.14 9.78
N ALA A 20 16.44 13.20 8.94
CA ALA A 20 15.81 11.98 9.42
C ALA A 20 16.77 11.22 10.35
N THR A 21 16.28 10.81 11.51
CA THR A 21 17.06 10.00 12.44
C THR A 21 17.17 8.56 11.94
N ARG A 22 18.13 7.81 12.45
CA ARG A 22 18.22 6.36 12.20
C ARG A 22 16.94 5.62 12.64
N GLY A 23 16.27 6.12 13.69
CA GLY A 23 14.98 5.59 14.15
C GLY A 23 13.87 5.78 13.10
N ASP A 24 13.78 6.97 12.52
CA ASP A 24 12.79 7.30 11.48
C ASP A 24 12.98 6.42 10.24
N ILE A 25 14.24 6.23 9.82
CA ILE A 25 14.57 5.37 8.68
C ILE A 25 14.21 3.90 8.98
N THR A 26 14.50 3.43 10.19
CA THR A 26 14.18 2.05 10.61
C THR A 26 12.67 1.81 10.64
N GLN A 27 11.91 2.77 11.17
CA GLN A 27 10.46 2.71 11.22
C GLN A 27 9.84 2.76 9.82
N LEU A 28 10.38 3.63 8.94
CA LEU A 28 9.97 3.70 7.54
C LEU A 28 10.23 2.37 6.83
N ALA A 29 11.41 1.77 7.01
CA ALA A 29 11.75 0.48 6.41
C ALA A 29 10.81 -0.64 6.89
N ALA A 30 10.54 -0.71 8.20
CA ALA A 30 9.59 -1.67 8.77
C ALA A 30 8.17 -1.50 8.20
N ASN A 31 7.72 -0.24 8.07
CA ASN A 31 6.43 0.08 7.48
C ASN A 31 6.37 -0.32 6.00
N LEU A 32 7.41 -0.06 5.21
CA LEU A 32 7.47 -0.44 3.80
C LEU A 32 7.43 -1.96 3.61
N VAL A 33 8.18 -2.71 4.43
CA VAL A 33 8.16 -4.18 4.40
C VAL A 33 6.76 -4.70 4.71
N ARG A 34 6.11 -4.17 5.75
CA ARG A 34 4.74 -4.55 6.13
C ARG A 34 3.74 -4.25 5.01
N LEU A 35 3.80 -3.06 4.43
CA LEU A 35 2.91 -2.65 3.34
C LEU A 35 3.13 -3.51 2.10
N ASN A 36 4.37 -3.86 1.78
CA ASN A 36 4.68 -4.74 0.66
C ASN A 36 4.08 -6.15 0.86
N HIS A 37 4.18 -6.70 2.07
CA HIS A 37 3.54 -7.97 2.41
C HIS A 37 2.01 -7.89 2.25
N GLN A 38 1.39 -6.84 2.81
CA GLN A 38 -0.05 -6.63 2.68
C GLN A 38 -0.50 -6.47 1.22
N LEU A 39 0.30 -5.79 0.40
CA LEU A 39 0.01 -5.65 -1.03
C LEU A 39 0.05 -7.00 -1.73
N LYS A 40 1.08 -7.81 -1.45
CA LYS A 40 1.23 -9.17 -2.00
C LYS A 40 0.06 -10.09 -1.61
N ASP A 41 -0.37 -10.04 -0.35
CA ASP A 41 -1.51 -10.83 0.14
C ASP A 41 -2.80 -10.42 -0.60
N ARG A 42 -3.00 -9.10 -0.78
CA ARG A 42 -4.17 -8.58 -1.51
C ARG A 42 -4.14 -8.92 -3.00
N MET A 43 -2.96 -8.93 -3.62
CA MET A 43 -2.81 -9.35 -5.02
C MET A 43 -3.15 -10.84 -5.19
N THR A 44 -2.60 -11.70 -4.34
CA THR A 44 -2.92 -13.14 -4.35
C THR A 44 -4.42 -13.38 -4.18
N ALA A 45 -5.04 -12.70 -3.22
CA ALA A 45 -6.49 -12.81 -3.00
C ALA A 45 -7.32 -12.28 -4.18
N PHE A 46 -6.82 -11.27 -4.89
CA PHE A 46 -7.46 -10.74 -6.08
C PHE A 46 -7.36 -11.72 -7.26
N GLU A 47 -6.19 -12.29 -7.50
CA GLU A 47 -5.96 -13.32 -8.53
C GLU A 47 -6.88 -14.52 -8.34
N GLN A 48 -7.00 -15.03 -7.10
CA GLN A 48 -7.92 -16.12 -6.77
C GLN A 48 -9.39 -15.78 -7.08
N ARG A 49 -9.81 -14.54 -6.80
CA ARG A 49 -11.18 -14.10 -7.12
C ARG A 49 -11.41 -14.01 -8.62
N MET A 50 -10.40 -13.58 -9.39
CA MET A 50 -10.45 -13.54 -10.84
C MET A 50 -10.56 -14.95 -11.43
N GLU A 51 -9.76 -15.91 -10.95
CA GLU A 51 -9.87 -17.32 -11.39
C GLU A 51 -11.27 -17.89 -11.12
N VAL A 52 -11.83 -17.65 -9.93
CA VAL A 52 -13.20 -18.10 -9.60
C VAL A 52 -14.23 -17.45 -10.51
N PHE A 53 -14.09 -16.15 -10.77
CA PHE A 53 -14.98 -15.41 -11.65
C PHE A 53 -14.91 -15.92 -13.10
N GLU A 54 -13.71 -16.18 -13.62
CA GLU A 54 -13.51 -16.77 -14.95
C GLU A 54 -14.14 -18.16 -15.07
N GLN A 55 -14.00 -18.99 -14.04
CA GLN A 55 -14.65 -20.30 -13.99
C GLN A 55 -16.18 -20.21 -13.98
N GLN A 56 -16.76 -19.20 -13.30
CA GLN A 56 -18.20 -18.96 -13.30
C GLN A 56 -18.68 -18.52 -14.68
N LEU A 57 -17.99 -17.56 -15.31
CA LEU A 57 -18.29 -17.15 -16.69
C LEU A 57 -18.23 -18.32 -17.67
N ALA A 58 -17.21 -19.18 -17.58
CA ALA A 58 -17.08 -20.34 -18.45
C ALA A 58 -18.24 -21.36 -18.29
N LYS A 59 -18.87 -21.42 -17.11
CA LYS A 59 -20.06 -22.24 -16.86
C LYS A 59 -21.33 -21.60 -17.42
N GLU A 60 -21.46 -20.28 -17.34
CA GLU A 60 -22.62 -19.54 -17.86
C GLU A 60 -22.63 -19.41 -19.39
N VAL A 61 -21.45 -19.41 -20.03
CA VAL A 61 -21.31 -19.27 -21.50
C VAL A 61 -21.40 -20.63 -22.24
N ARG A 62 -21.41 -21.76 -21.53
CA ARG A 62 -21.72 -23.07 -22.14
C ARG A 62 -23.24 -23.27 -22.22
N PRO A 63 -23.84 -23.38 -23.42
CA PRO A 63 -25.25 -23.76 -23.58
C PRO A 63 -25.54 -25.19 -23.14
#